data_AF-A0A2D8AXC7-F1
#
_entry.id   AF-A0A2D8AXC7-F1
#
_cell.length_a   1.000
_cell.length_b   1.000
_cell.length_c   1.000
_cell.angle_alpha   90.00
_cell.angle_beta   90.00
_cell.angle_gamma   90.00
#
_symmetry.space_group_name_H-M   'P 1'
#
loop_
_entity.id
_entity.type
_entity.pdbx_description
1 polymer ?
#
loop_
_entity_poly.entity_id
_entity_poly.type
_entity_poly.pdbx_seq_one_letter_code
_entity_poly.pdbx_strand_id
1 'polypeptide(L)'
;MGLLRSRPFLWLILSLPGAWMLWRWWFTPDLYGYGHIIGDSGDWAAWLLMATLAVTPLRLAFRRNRFVQYLMRKRRDLGVASFAYAAGHTIIYLWRKADPAIIWDEASTPYVLAGWVSLALFLPLAITSNDVSMRMLKRSWKTLHRLVYPAAVLVFVHWALSAFDPTTATINIAILAAIEIVRVWLQWRQKRAASASIKA
;
A
#
# COMPACT_ATOMS: atom_id res chain seq x y z
N MET A 1 22.91 -10.77 12.07
CA MET A 1 21.73 -9.93 12.41
C MET A 1 21.85 -8.44 12.02
N GLY A 2 22.90 -8.01 11.28
CA GLY A 2 23.07 -6.61 10.85
C GLY A 2 22.38 -6.24 9.52
N LEU A 3 22.33 -7.16 8.55
CA LEU A 3 21.79 -6.93 7.20
C LEU A 3 20.32 -6.52 7.20
N LEU A 4 19.49 -7.22 8.00
CA LEU A 4 18.07 -6.93 8.17
C LEU A 4 17.80 -5.51 8.71
N ARG A 5 18.78 -4.84 9.33
CA ARG A 5 18.57 -3.49 9.88
C ARG A 5 18.83 -2.40 8.83
N SER A 6 19.60 -2.72 7.79
CA SER A 6 20.02 -1.76 6.78
C SER A 6 18.85 -1.39 5.85
N ARG A 7 18.70 -0.08 5.59
CA ARG A 7 17.67 0.42 4.68
C ARG A 7 17.86 -0.08 3.24
N PRO A 8 19.08 -0.12 2.67
CA PRO A 8 19.29 -0.63 1.32
C PRO A 8 18.88 -2.09 1.14
N PHE A 9 19.16 -2.94 2.14
CA PHE A 9 18.78 -4.36 2.08
C PHE A 9 17.26 -4.56 2.02
N LEU A 10 16.49 -3.76 2.77
CA LEU A 10 15.03 -3.80 2.66
C LEU A 10 14.58 -3.40 1.24
N TRP A 11 15.15 -2.34 0.67
CA TRP A 11 14.81 -1.91 -0.68
C TRP A 11 15.19 -2.94 -1.75
N LEU A 12 16.31 -3.64 -1.57
CA LEU A 12 16.68 -4.77 -2.41
C LEU A 12 15.57 -5.83 -2.41
N ILE A 13 15.11 -6.25 -1.23
CA ILE A 13 14.00 -7.22 -1.10
C ILE A 13 12.72 -6.69 -1.75
N LEU A 14 12.36 -5.43 -1.47
CA LEU A 14 11.13 -4.83 -2.00
C LEU A 14 11.18 -4.64 -3.53
N SER A 15 12.36 -4.58 -4.14
CA SER A 15 12.54 -4.52 -5.59
C SER A 15 12.52 -5.88 -6.29
N LEU A 16 12.68 -7.00 -5.56
CA LEU A 16 12.73 -8.34 -6.17
C LEU A 16 11.49 -8.67 -7.01
N PRO A 17 10.25 -8.39 -6.56
CA PRO A 17 9.08 -8.66 -7.38
C PRO A 17 9.06 -7.84 -8.67
N GLY A 18 9.34 -6.54 -8.59
CA GLY A 18 9.43 -5.68 -9.77
C GLY A 18 10.52 -6.15 -10.75
N ALA A 19 11.68 -6.56 -10.24
CA ALA A 19 12.74 -7.14 -11.06
C ALA A 19 12.31 -8.45 -11.73
N TRP A 20 11.58 -9.31 -11.00
CA TRP A 20 11.02 -10.54 -11.54
C TRP A 20 9.98 -10.28 -12.64
N MET A 21 9.09 -9.32 -12.45
CA MET A 21 8.09 -8.92 -13.44
C MET A 21 8.75 -8.38 -14.71
N LEU A 22 9.75 -7.52 -14.57
CA LEU A 22 10.52 -6.99 -15.71
C LEU A 22 11.31 -8.08 -16.44
N TRP A 23 11.88 -9.03 -15.70
CA TRP A 23 12.54 -10.18 -16.30
C TRP A 23 11.56 -11.03 -17.12
N ARG A 24 10.38 -11.36 -16.57
CA ARG A 24 9.36 -12.12 -17.31
C ARG A 24 8.83 -11.36 -18.53
N TRP A 25 8.65 -10.06 -18.40
CA TRP A 25 8.26 -9.20 -19.53
C TRP A 25 9.27 -9.26 -20.67
N TRP A 26 10.56 -9.21 -20.36
CA TRP A 26 11.62 -9.20 -21.36
C TRP A 26 11.90 -10.57 -21.98
N PHE A 27 11.96 -11.62 -21.16
CA PHE A 27 12.40 -12.95 -21.59
C PHE A 27 11.26 -13.91 -21.95
N THR A 28 10.02 -13.61 -21.54
CA THR A 28 8.85 -14.42 -21.85
C THR A 28 7.66 -13.56 -22.32
N PRO A 29 7.84 -12.69 -23.33
CA PRO A 29 6.83 -11.70 -23.73
C PRO A 29 5.50 -12.35 -24.15
N ASP A 30 5.56 -13.49 -24.85
CA ASP A 30 4.37 -14.20 -25.34
C ASP A 30 3.53 -14.82 -24.21
N LEU A 31 4.14 -15.11 -23.06
CA LEU A 31 3.48 -15.72 -21.91
C LEU A 31 3.06 -14.69 -20.85
N TYR A 32 3.86 -13.64 -20.65
CA TYR A 32 3.66 -12.67 -19.58
C TYR A 32 2.83 -11.47 -20.05
N GLY A 33 3.14 -10.88 -21.20
CA GLY A 33 2.32 -9.86 -21.84
C GLY A 33 1.77 -8.73 -20.94
N TYR A 34 0.83 -7.95 -21.50
CA TYR A 34 0.24 -6.80 -20.79
C TYR A 34 -0.63 -7.22 -19.61
N GLY A 35 -1.44 -8.28 -19.78
CA GLY A 35 -2.40 -8.72 -18.76
C GLY A 35 -1.74 -9.12 -17.44
N HIS A 36 -0.60 -9.83 -17.47
CA HIS A 36 0.07 -10.21 -16.23
C HIS A 36 0.85 -9.05 -15.61
N ILE A 37 1.56 -8.23 -16.40
CA ILE A 37 2.35 -7.14 -15.81
C ILE A 37 1.47 -6.08 -15.14
N ILE A 38 0.29 -5.77 -15.71
CA ILE A 38 -0.66 -4.82 -15.10
C ILE A 38 -1.31 -5.43 -13.85
N GLY A 39 -1.69 -6.71 -13.90
CA GLY A 39 -2.23 -7.43 -12.74
C GLY A 39 -1.22 -7.51 -11.58
N ASP A 40 -0.05 -8.07 -11.84
CA ASP A 40 1.01 -8.27 -10.84
C ASP A 40 1.46 -6.95 -10.21
N SER A 41 1.60 -5.87 -11.01
CA SER A 41 1.97 -4.54 -10.46
C SER A 41 0.91 -3.99 -9.51
N GLY A 42 -0.38 -4.18 -9.83
CA GLY A 42 -1.51 -3.78 -8.99
C GLY A 42 -1.57 -4.60 -7.71
N ASP A 43 -1.40 -5.92 -7.81
CA ASP A 43 -1.41 -6.85 -6.67
C ASP A 43 -0.28 -6.51 -5.69
N TRP A 44 0.95 -6.30 -6.16
CA TRP A 44 2.07 -5.91 -5.31
C TRP A 44 1.87 -4.55 -4.65
N ALA A 45 1.28 -3.59 -5.34
CA ALA A 45 0.91 -2.30 -4.76
C ALA A 45 -0.07 -2.47 -3.59
N ALA A 46 -1.13 -3.26 -3.79
CA ALA A 46 -2.17 -3.53 -2.79
C ALA A 46 -1.64 -4.35 -1.60
N TRP A 47 -0.85 -5.40 -1.83
CA TRP A 47 -0.26 -6.22 -0.79
C TRP A 47 0.72 -5.44 0.09
N LEU A 48 1.56 -4.57 -0.49
CA LEU A 48 2.46 -3.71 0.28
C LEU A 48 1.69 -2.66 1.10
N LEU A 49 0.58 -2.13 0.58
CA LEU A 49 -0.31 -1.25 1.35
C LEU A 49 -0.92 -1.99 2.54
N MET A 50 -1.45 -3.20 2.31
CA MET A 50 -2.00 -4.06 3.35
C MET A 50 -0.96 -4.39 4.42
N ALA A 51 0.26 -4.75 4.02
CA ALA A 51 1.38 -4.97 4.92
C ALA A 51 1.68 -3.71 5.76
N THR A 52 1.67 -2.53 5.13
CA THR A 52 1.88 -1.23 5.79
C THR A 52 0.82 -0.92 6.85
N LEU A 53 -0.45 -1.27 6.59
CA LEU A 53 -1.56 -1.09 7.52
C LEU A 53 -1.50 -2.11 8.68
N ALA A 54 -1.14 -3.36 8.38
CA ALA A 54 -0.99 -4.44 9.35
C ALA A 54 0.08 -4.18 10.42
N VAL A 55 1.11 -3.37 10.11
CA VAL A 55 2.16 -3.03 11.08
C VAL A 55 1.59 -2.49 12.40
N THR A 56 0.53 -1.67 12.33
CA THR A 56 -0.08 -1.04 13.52
C THR A 56 -0.72 -2.04 14.48
N PRO A 57 -1.72 -2.85 14.09
CA PRO A 57 -2.29 -3.86 14.97
C PRO A 57 -1.23 -4.87 15.46
N LEU A 58 -0.26 -5.26 14.62
CA LEU A 58 0.83 -6.14 15.04
C LEU A 58 1.65 -5.54 16.19
N ARG A 59 2.00 -4.25 16.13
CA ARG A 59 2.67 -3.56 17.25
C ARG A 59 1.81 -3.53 18.50
N LEU A 60 0.50 -3.33 18.35
CA LEU A 60 -0.40 -3.26 19.50
C LEU A 60 -0.54 -4.62 20.20
N ALA A 61 -0.56 -5.72 19.43
CA ALA A 61 -0.66 -7.08 19.94
C ALA A 61 0.69 -7.60 20.50
N PHE A 62 1.81 -7.34 19.81
CA PHE A 62 3.12 -7.94 20.11
C PHE A 62 4.18 -6.89 20.46
N ARG A 63 3.90 -6.03 21.44
CA ARG A 63 4.75 -4.88 21.80
C ARG A 63 6.22 -5.23 22.10
N ARG A 64 6.51 -6.42 22.65
CA ARG A 64 7.87 -6.84 23.03
C ARG A 64 8.62 -7.57 21.90
N ASN A 65 7.96 -7.87 20.77
CA ASN A 65 8.59 -8.62 19.70
C ASN A 65 9.57 -7.74 18.89
N ARG A 66 10.83 -8.19 18.81
CA ARG A 66 11.92 -7.47 18.10
C ARG A 66 11.63 -7.25 16.61
N PHE A 67 11.01 -8.22 15.94
CA PHE A 67 10.65 -8.14 14.53
C PHE A 67 9.55 -7.10 14.29
N VAL A 68 8.53 -7.07 15.15
CA VAL A 68 7.43 -6.09 15.03
C VAL A 68 7.93 -4.66 15.25
N GLN A 69 8.87 -4.46 16.18
CA GLN A 69 9.54 -3.17 16.36
C GLN A 69 10.42 -2.78 15.15
N TYR A 70 11.01 -3.76 14.47
CA TYR A 70 11.69 -3.54 13.20
C TYR A 70 10.71 -3.09 12.10
N LEU A 71 9.60 -3.82 11.89
CA LEU A 71 8.57 -3.46 10.92
C LEU A 71 8.00 -2.06 11.16
N MET A 72 7.78 -1.69 12.43
CA MET A 72 7.34 -0.34 12.80
C MET A 72 8.29 0.76 12.32
N ARG A 73 9.60 0.56 12.44
CA ARG A 73 10.60 1.51 11.93
C ARG A 73 10.65 1.56 10.41
N LYS A 74 10.24 0.48 9.73
CA LYS A 74 10.24 0.34 8.27
C LYS A 74 8.87 0.58 7.62
N ARG A 75 7.84 0.89 8.41
CA ARG A 75 6.48 1.13 7.92
C ARG A 75 6.42 2.17 6.81
N ARG A 76 7.24 3.23 6.90
CA ARG A 76 7.31 4.27 5.87
C ARG A 76 7.90 3.73 4.56
N ASP A 77 8.98 2.95 4.64
CA ASP A 77 9.59 2.36 3.45
C ASP A 77 8.61 1.40 2.74
N LEU A 78 7.82 0.63 3.48
CA LEU A 78 6.76 -0.23 2.91
C LEU A 78 5.67 0.58 2.20
N GLY A 79 5.22 1.69 2.79
CA GLY A 79 4.22 2.57 2.17
C GLY A 79 4.74 3.25 0.89
N VAL A 80 6.00 3.69 0.89
CA VAL A 80 6.62 4.27 -0.33
C VAL A 80 6.81 3.20 -1.41
N ALA A 81 7.18 1.98 -1.04
CA ALA A 81 7.27 0.88 -2.00
C ALA A 81 5.89 0.58 -2.61
N SER A 82 4.83 0.48 -1.80
CA SER A 82 3.45 0.34 -2.29
C SER A 82 3.10 1.42 -3.33
N PHE A 83 3.42 2.68 -3.05
CA PHE A 83 3.22 3.77 -4.01
C PHE A 83 4.08 3.60 -5.28
N ALA A 84 5.33 3.16 -5.17
CA ALA A 84 6.18 2.94 -6.33
C ALA A 84 5.61 1.86 -7.28
N TYR A 85 5.08 0.76 -6.73
CA TYR A 85 4.37 -0.24 -7.52
C TYR A 85 3.07 0.32 -8.12
N ALA A 86 2.30 1.12 -7.37
CA ALA A 86 1.10 1.78 -7.89
C ALA A 86 1.42 2.76 -9.04
N ALA A 87 2.48 3.55 -8.92
CA ALA A 87 2.95 4.44 -9.97
C ALA A 87 3.42 3.64 -11.21
N GLY A 88 4.15 2.55 -11.00
CA GLY A 88 4.53 1.62 -12.07
C GLY A 88 3.31 1.03 -12.79
N HIS A 89 2.31 0.58 -12.03
CA HIS A 89 1.03 0.10 -12.54
C HIS A 89 0.34 1.16 -13.43
N THR A 90 0.24 2.41 -12.96
CA THR A 90 -0.32 3.51 -13.76
C THR A 90 0.51 3.79 -15.02
N ILE A 91 1.84 3.76 -14.93
CA ILE A 91 2.71 3.95 -16.10
C ILE A 91 2.47 2.84 -17.15
N ILE A 92 2.32 1.59 -16.72
CA ILE A 92 2.01 0.46 -17.60
C ILE A 92 0.66 0.68 -18.31
N TYR A 93 -0.37 1.10 -17.57
CA TYR A 93 -1.68 1.44 -18.14
C TYR A 93 -1.57 2.56 -19.20
N LEU A 94 -0.93 3.67 -18.84
CA LEU A 94 -0.77 4.83 -19.73
C LEU A 94 0.04 4.47 -20.99
N TRP A 95 1.10 3.68 -20.83
CA TRP A 95 1.93 3.21 -21.94
C TRP A 95 1.14 2.32 -22.91
N ARG A 96 0.27 1.43 -22.39
CA ARG A 96 -0.55 0.56 -23.24
C ARG A 96 -1.62 1.33 -24.01
N LYS A 97 -2.25 2.32 -23.37
CA LYS A 97 -3.31 3.11 -24.01
C LYS A 97 -2.75 4.10 -25.02
N ALA A 98 -1.64 4.77 -24.69
CA ALA A 98 -0.88 5.74 -25.49
C ALA A 98 -1.64 6.96 -26.04
N ASP A 99 -2.92 6.82 -26.37
CA ASP A 99 -3.82 7.87 -26.86
C ASP A 99 -4.55 8.56 -25.69
N PRO A 100 -4.34 9.89 -25.50
CA PRO A 100 -5.04 10.67 -24.49
C PRO A 100 -6.57 10.65 -24.61
N ALA A 101 -7.14 10.52 -25.81
CA ALA A 101 -8.58 10.48 -26.00
C ALA A 101 -9.19 9.21 -25.37
N ILE A 102 -8.55 8.07 -25.59
CA ILE A 102 -8.96 6.79 -24.98
C ILE A 102 -8.86 6.86 -23.45
N ILE A 103 -7.78 7.45 -22.94
CA ILE A 103 -7.59 7.61 -21.49
C ILE A 103 -8.68 8.51 -20.90
N TRP A 104 -9.03 9.59 -21.59
CA TRP A 104 -10.07 10.53 -21.16
C TRP A 104 -11.46 9.87 -21.13
N ASP A 105 -11.82 9.15 -22.19
CA ASP A 105 -13.10 8.44 -22.28
C ASP A 105 -13.23 7.37 -21.19
N GLU A 106 -12.14 6.66 -20.88
CA GLU A 106 -12.12 5.64 -19.83
C GLU A 106 -12.02 6.22 -18.42
N ALA A 107 -11.58 7.47 -18.24
CA ALA A 107 -11.27 8.05 -16.92
C ALA A 107 -12.46 8.05 -15.95
N SER A 108 -13.69 8.13 -16.48
CA SER A 108 -14.92 8.12 -15.70
C SER A 108 -15.46 6.71 -15.40
N THR A 109 -14.83 5.66 -15.95
CA THR A 109 -15.22 4.28 -15.69
C THR A 109 -15.01 3.98 -14.20
N PRO A 110 -15.97 3.36 -13.48
CA PRO A 110 -15.89 3.25 -12.01
C PRO A 110 -14.59 2.67 -11.47
N TYR A 111 -14.04 1.62 -12.11
CA TYR A 111 -12.74 1.08 -11.69
C TYR A 111 -11.61 2.08 -11.97
N VAL A 112 -11.50 2.64 -13.17
CA VAL A 112 -10.45 3.61 -13.53
C VAL A 112 -10.49 4.85 -12.64
N LEU A 113 -11.68 5.39 -12.39
CA LEU A 113 -11.91 6.54 -11.51
C LEU A 113 -11.45 6.25 -10.08
N ALA A 114 -11.79 5.09 -9.53
CA ALA A 114 -11.31 4.67 -8.21
C ALA A 114 -9.76 4.61 -8.17
N GLY A 115 -9.14 4.13 -9.26
CA GLY A 115 -7.69 4.14 -9.46
C GLY A 115 -7.12 5.56 -9.40
N TRP A 116 -7.65 6.48 -10.22
CA TRP A 116 -7.20 7.88 -10.25
C TRP A 116 -7.34 8.60 -8.91
N VAL A 117 -8.49 8.48 -8.25
CA VAL A 117 -8.72 9.11 -6.94
C VAL A 117 -7.79 8.49 -5.89
N SER A 118 -7.59 7.16 -5.91
CA SER A 118 -6.66 6.51 -5.00
C SER A 118 -5.24 7.04 -5.18
N LEU A 119 -4.76 7.16 -6.44
CA LEU A 119 -3.43 7.67 -6.77
C LEU A 119 -3.28 9.14 -6.33
N ALA A 120 -4.29 9.96 -6.55
CA ALA A 120 -4.31 11.37 -6.12
C ALA A 120 -4.19 11.51 -4.60
N LEU A 121 -4.82 10.63 -3.82
CA LEU A 121 -4.65 10.58 -2.36
C LEU A 121 -3.28 10.03 -1.95
N PHE A 122 -2.75 9.06 -2.70
CA PHE A 122 -1.51 8.37 -2.34
C PHE A 122 -0.26 9.20 -2.64
N LEU A 123 -0.29 9.99 -3.71
CA LEU A 123 0.80 10.86 -4.15
C LEU A 123 1.32 11.82 -3.06
N PRO A 124 0.48 12.64 -2.38
CA PRO A 124 0.97 13.51 -1.31
C PRO A 124 1.53 12.72 -0.12
N LEU A 125 1.06 11.50 0.13
CA LEU A 125 1.61 10.63 1.18
C LEU A 125 3.02 10.19 0.81
N ALA A 126 3.25 9.80 -0.44
CA ALA A 126 4.56 9.41 -0.94
C ALA A 126 5.54 10.59 -0.92
N ILE A 127 5.14 11.76 -1.45
CA ILE A 127 5.96 12.98 -1.44
C ILE A 127 6.37 13.37 -0.02
N THR A 128 5.44 13.29 0.94
CA THR A 128 5.70 13.65 2.34
C THR A 128 6.28 12.53 3.19
N SER A 129 6.68 11.41 2.60
CA SER A 129 7.29 10.26 3.28
C SER A 129 8.82 10.41 3.46
N ASN A 130 9.26 11.59 3.89
CA ASN A 130 10.67 11.89 4.16
C ASN A 130 10.85 12.66 5.49
N ASP A 131 12.09 12.71 5.99
CA ASP A 131 12.40 13.31 7.30
C ASP A 131 12.29 14.85 7.28
N VAL A 132 12.40 15.47 6.11
CA VAL A 132 12.23 16.92 5.94
C VAL A 132 10.76 17.29 6.13
N SER A 133 9.85 16.67 5.38
CA SER A 133 8.41 16.90 5.49
C SER A 133 7.87 16.60 6.88
N MET A 134 8.36 15.55 7.55
CA MET A 134 7.95 15.25 8.93
C MET A 134 8.33 16.37 9.91
N ARG A 135 9.54 16.94 9.76
CA ARG A 135 10.01 18.06 10.60
C ARG A 135 9.26 19.36 10.28
N MET A 136 8.96 19.63 9.01
CA MET A 136 8.25 20.83 8.57
C MET A 136 6.77 20.82 8.96
N LEU A 137 6.05 19.73 8.68
CA LEU A 137 4.59 19.64 8.85
C LEU A 137 4.17 19.32 10.30
N LYS A 138 5.05 18.73 11.11
CA LYS A 138 4.80 18.43 12.55
C LYS A 138 3.47 17.67 12.75
N ARG A 139 2.46 18.32 13.36
CA ARG A 139 1.16 17.70 13.66
C ARG A 139 0.34 17.45 12.38
N SER A 140 0.41 18.34 11.38
CA SER A 140 -0.36 18.19 10.14
C SER A 140 0.12 16.99 9.32
N TRP A 141 1.38 16.57 9.46
CA TRP A 141 1.89 15.34 8.84
C TRP A 141 1.06 14.11 9.20
N LYS A 142 0.69 13.97 10.48
CA LYS A 142 -0.14 12.86 10.93
C LYS A 142 -1.57 12.95 10.39
N THR A 143 -2.12 14.16 10.26
CA THR A 143 -3.45 14.37 9.68
C THR A 143 -3.45 14.00 8.20
N LEU A 144 -2.45 14.48 7.44
CA LEU A 144 -2.27 14.12 6.04
C LEU A 144 -2.15 12.61 5.87
N HIS A 145 -1.30 11.96 6.67
CA HIS A 145 -1.09 10.51 6.60
C HIS A 145 -2.29 9.65 7.04
N ARG A 146 -3.38 10.25 7.53
CA ARG A 146 -4.67 9.53 7.69
C ARG A 146 -5.38 9.29 6.35
N LEU A 147 -5.02 10.02 5.30
CA LEU A 147 -5.55 9.76 3.94
C LEU A 147 -5.18 8.36 3.43
N VAL A 148 -4.23 7.67 4.08
CA VAL A 148 -3.92 6.27 3.75
C VAL A 148 -5.14 5.35 3.90
N TYR A 149 -6.07 5.66 4.80
CA TYR A 149 -7.27 4.84 5.01
C TYR A 149 -8.28 4.98 3.86
N PRO A 150 -8.77 6.18 3.49
CA PRO A 150 -9.60 6.31 2.30
C PRO A 150 -8.87 5.90 1.02
N ALA A 151 -7.56 6.15 0.90
CA ALA A 151 -6.76 5.63 -0.21
C ALA A 151 -6.80 4.09 -0.28
N ALA A 152 -6.62 3.40 0.85
CA ALA A 152 -6.69 1.94 0.89
C ALA A 152 -8.06 1.40 0.50
N VAL A 153 -9.15 2.03 0.97
CA VAL A 153 -10.51 1.66 0.54
C VAL A 153 -10.63 1.79 -0.97
N LEU A 154 -10.20 2.91 -1.55
CA LEU A 154 -10.27 3.14 -3.00
C LEU A 154 -9.38 2.18 -3.81
N VAL A 155 -8.18 1.86 -3.32
CA VAL A 155 -7.30 0.86 -3.95
C VAL A 155 -8.00 -0.49 -4.03
N PHE A 156 -8.64 -0.94 -2.95
CA PHE A 156 -9.31 -2.24 -2.94
C PHE A 156 -10.64 -2.23 -3.69
N VAL A 157 -11.35 -1.10 -3.74
CA VAL A 157 -12.52 -0.92 -4.61
C VAL A 157 -12.09 -0.97 -6.08
N HIS A 158 -11.04 -0.24 -6.46
CA HIS A 158 -10.46 -0.28 -7.80
C HIS A 158 -10.09 -1.72 -8.17
N TRP A 159 -9.37 -2.41 -7.29
CA TRP A 159 -8.94 -3.79 -7.50
C TRP A 159 -10.14 -4.74 -7.67
N ALA A 160 -11.16 -4.65 -6.81
CA ALA A 160 -12.35 -5.49 -6.89
C ALA A 160 -13.20 -5.23 -8.14
N LEU A 161 -13.34 -3.96 -8.55
CA LEU A 161 -14.06 -3.60 -9.78
C LEU A 161 -13.27 -3.98 -11.04
N SER A 162 -11.94 -4.05 -10.94
CA SER A 162 -11.07 -4.52 -12.02
C SER A 162 -10.93 -6.05 -12.09
N ALA A 163 -11.42 -6.77 -11.08
CA ALA A 163 -11.01 -8.14 -10.81
C ALA A 163 -11.38 -9.11 -11.95
N PHE A 164 -10.35 -9.73 -12.52
CA PHE A 164 -10.48 -10.90 -13.39
C PHE A 164 -10.87 -12.18 -12.61
N ASP A 165 -10.61 -12.24 -11.28
CA ASP A 165 -11.02 -13.32 -10.37
C ASP A 165 -11.66 -12.77 -9.06
N PRO A 166 -12.99 -12.88 -8.89
CA PRO A 166 -13.71 -12.42 -7.71
C PRO A 166 -13.27 -13.07 -6.39
N THR A 167 -12.73 -14.29 -6.42
CA THR A 167 -12.32 -15.00 -5.20
C THR A 167 -11.11 -14.33 -4.56
N THR A 168 -10.08 -14.04 -5.36
CA THR A 168 -8.88 -13.35 -4.90
C THR A 168 -9.21 -11.97 -4.33
N ALA A 169 -10.07 -11.19 -5.00
CA ALA A 169 -10.49 -9.88 -4.50
C ALA A 169 -11.21 -9.98 -3.14
N THR A 170 -12.13 -10.93 -3.00
CA THR A 170 -12.91 -11.12 -1.77
C THR A 170 -12.02 -11.49 -0.58
N ILE A 171 -11.07 -12.41 -0.77
CA ILE A 171 -10.14 -12.82 0.29
C ILE A 171 -9.30 -11.63 0.76
N ASN A 172 -8.73 -10.86 -0.17
CA ASN A 172 -7.87 -9.73 0.19
C ASN A 172 -8.66 -8.60 0.88
N ILE A 173 -9.89 -8.32 0.43
CA ILE A 173 -10.79 -7.38 1.13
C ILE A 173 -11.10 -7.87 2.55
N ALA A 174 -11.39 -9.15 2.72
CA ALA A 174 -11.67 -9.72 4.04
C ALA A 174 -10.45 -9.60 4.98
N ILE A 175 -9.24 -9.86 4.47
CA ILE A 175 -7.99 -9.68 5.23
C ILE A 175 -7.80 -8.21 5.63
N LEU A 176 -7.98 -7.27 4.69
CA LEU A 176 -7.90 -5.84 5.00
C LEU A 176 -8.91 -5.45 6.07
N ALA A 177 -10.17 -5.85 5.92
CA ALA A 177 -11.23 -5.58 6.89
C ALA A 177 -10.85 -6.12 8.28
N ALA A 178 -10.35 -7.35 8.37
CA ALA A 178 -9.88 -7.94 9.62
C ALA A 178 -8.73 -7.13 10.25
N ILE A 179 -7.74 -6.70 9.46
CA ILE A 179 -6.62 -5.85 9.92
C ILE A 179 -7.15 -4.55 10.53
N GLU A 180 -8.07 -3.88 9.85
CA GLU A 180 -8.62 -2.59 10.28
C GLU A 180 -9.49 -2.74 11.54
N ILE A 181 -10.33 -3.79 11.61
CA ILE A 181 -11.16 -4.12 12.79
C ILE A 181 -10.28 -4.41 14.01
N VAL A 182 -9.28 -5.29 13.86
CA VAL A 182 -8.35 -5.64 14.96
C VAL A 182 -7.61 -4.40 15.43
N ARG A 183 -7.18 -3.51 14.52
CA ARG A 183 -6.54 -2.26 14.90
C ARG A 183 -7.45 -1.39 15.76
N VAL A 184 -8.68 -1.13 15.31
CA VAL A 184 -9.64 -0.27 16.03
C VAL A 184 -9.93 -0.86 17.40
N TRP A 185 -10.17 -2.17 17.48
CA TRP A 185 -10.42 -2.87 18.73
C TRP A 185 -9.25 -2.78 19.71
N LEU A 186 -8.02 -3.06 19.27
CA LEU A 186 -6.82 -2.97 20.12
C LEU A 186 -6.56 -1.53 20.59
N GLN A 187 -6.77 -0.54 19.72
CA GLN A 187 -6.62 0.88 20.10
C GLN A 187 -7.65 1.29 21.16
N TRP A 188 -8.89 0.86 21.01
CA TRP A 188 -9.95 1.14 21.98
C TRP A 188 -9.66 0.49 23.34
N ARG A 189 -9.23 -0.78 23.37
CA ARG A 189 -8.84 -1.47 24.61
C ARG A 189 -7.72 -0.76 25.36
N GLN A 190 -6.67 -0.34 24.66
CA GLN A 190 -5.54 0.37 25.28
C GLN A 190 -5.95 1.74 25.83
N LYS A 191 -6.80 2.49 25.11
CA LYS A 191 -7.33 3.76 25.62
C LYS A 191 -8.15 3.57 26.89
N ARG A 192 -9.03 2.56 26.94
CA ARG A 192 -9.84 2.27 28.13
C ARG A 192 -8.99 1.88 29.34
N ALA A 193 -7.97 1.04 29.14
CA ALA A 193 -7.05 0.67 30.21
C ALA A 193 -6.28 1.88 30.76
N ALA A 194 -5.81 2.78 29.89
CA ALA A 194 -5.13 4.01 30.31
C ALA A 194 -6.05 4.95 31.10
N SER A 195 -7.31 5.12 30.67
CA SER A 195 -8.29 5.93 31.39
C SER A 195 -8.67 5.35 32.75
N ALA A 196 -8.68 4.02 32.90
CA ALA A 196 -8.95 3.37 34.19
C ALA A 196 -7.80 3.60 35.19
N SER A 197 -6.55 3.55 34.74
CA SER A 197 -5.37 3.79 35.58
C SER A 197 -5.23 5.24 36.09
N ILE A 198 -5.86 6.22 35.43
CA ILE A 198 -5.83 7.63 35.86
C ILE A 198 -6.87 7.90 36.96
N LYS A 199 -7.91 7.06 37.04
CA LYS A 199 -9.02 7.22 38.00
C LYS A 199 -8.83 6.42 39.29
N ALA A 200 -7.84 5.52 39.34
CA ALA A 200 -7.47 4.72 40.50
C ALA A 200 -6.28 5.37 41.22
#